data_AF-A0A2D5HA98-F1
#
_entry.id   AF-A0A2D5HA98-F1
#
_cell.length_a   1.000
_cell.length_b   1.000
_cell.length_c   1.000
_cell.angle_alpha   90.00
_cell.angle_beta   90.00
_cell.angle_gamma   90.00
#
_symmetry.space_group_name_H-M   'P 1'
#
loop_
_entity.id
_entity.type
_entity.pdbx_description
1 polymer ?
#
loop_
_entity_poly.entity_id
_entity_poly.type
_entity_poly.pdbx_seq_one_letter_code
_entity_poly.pdbx_strand_id
1 'polypeptide(L)'
;MKRFVTIIAAFAVAGCGTMSPHCASNDAQGLVEVLRPEAQFKSMLKGVVNRTQTAKMAAAKDGSAAGQKLDQAIDDAVERHAAEWKRNLVLSWQTLSPAEVEQVCTALEQRDQQTFTRFAQRVGSKVQSRNEPLLRRSAVEVLDAVW
;
A
#
# COMPACT_ATOMS: atom_id res chain seq x y z
N MET A 1 -0.16 -23.15 -8.86
CA MET A 1 -0.25 -22.87 -7.41
C MET A 1 -0.38 -21.37 -7.21
N LYS A 2 -1.57 -20.91 -6.81
CA LYS A 2 -1.86 -19.48 -6.60
C LYS A 2 -1.04 -19.00 -5.40
N ARG A 3 0.05 -18.25 -5.65
CA ARG A 3 0.79 -17.55 -4.59
C ARG A 3 -0.14 -16.49 -4.04
N PHE A 4 -0.82 -16.80 -2.95
CA PHE A 4 -1.54 -15.84 -2.13
C PHE A 4 -0.53 -14.76 -1.73
N VAL A 5 -0.63 -13.58 -2.36
CA VAL A 5 0.04 -12.40 -1.84
C VAL A 5 -0.77 -12.04 -0.60
N THR A 6 -0.43 -12.68 0.51
CA THR A 6 -0.89 -12.24 1.83
C THR A 6 -0.36 -10.83 1.95
N ILE A 7 -1.25 -9.84 1.84
CA ILE A 7 -0.98 -8.45 2.17
C ILE A 7 -0.84 -8.43 3.70
N ILE A 8 0.25 -9.01 4.19
CA ILE A 8 0.73 -8.74 5.53
C ILE A 8 1.37 -7.38 5.37
N ALA A 9 0.58 -6.38 5.70
CA ALA A 9 1.04 -5.04 5.97
C ALA A 9 2.06 -5.09 7.12
N ALA A 10 3.28 -5.50 6.81
CA ALA A 10 4.44 -5.35 7.66
C ALA A 10 4.82 -3.86 7.61
N PHE A 11 4.04 -3.03 8.32
CA PHE A 11 4.42 -1.65 8.58
C PHE A 11 5.53 -1.68 9.62
N ALA A 12 6.78 -1.77 9.14
CA ALA A 12 7.94 -1.41 9.92
C ALA A 12 7.80 0.08 10.25
N VAL A 13 7.44 0.38 11.50
CA VAL A 13 7.48 1.72 12.07
C VAL A 13 8.95 2.11 12.20
N ALA A 14 9.52 2.63 11.12
CA ALA A 14 10.88 3.15 11.09
C ALA A 14 10.87 4.59 10.59
N GLY A 15 11.20 5.51 11.50
CA GLY A 15 11.97 6.72 11.20
C GLY A 15 11.22 8.01 10.86
N CYS A 16 11.27 8.95 11.82
CA CYS A 16 11.22 10.41 11.70
C CYS A 16 9.95 11.07 11.12
N GLY A 17 8.97 11.22 12.01
CA GLY A 17 7.83 12.13 11.87
C GLY A 17 6.87 11.85 13.01
N THR A 18 6.60 12.84 13.87
CA THR A 18 5.67 12.73 15.01
C THR A 18 4.22 12.61 14.50
N MET A 19 3.88 11.45 13.93
CA MET A 19 2.50 11.10 13.64
C MET A 19 2.12 10.06 14.68
N SER A 20 1.27 10.47 15.64
CA SER A 20 0.81 9.61 16.71
C SER A 20 0.24 8.32 16.12
N PRO A 21 0.45 7.15 16.76
CA PRO A 21 -0.14 5.87 16.34
C PRO A 21 -1.67 5.83 16.51
N HIS A 22 -2.28 6.97 16.83
CA HIS A 22 -3.69 7.15 17.10
C HIS A 22 -4.39 7.67 15.85
N CYS A 23 -5.56 7.11 15.54
CA CYS A 23 -6.39 7.63 14.46
C CYS A 23 -6.84 9.06 14.79
N ALA A 24 -6.63 10.00 13.86
CA ALA A 24 -7.03 11.39 14.05
C ALA A 24 -8.56 11.55 14.18
N SER A 25 -9.31 10.58 13.66
CA SER A 25 -10.77 10.45 13.75
C SER A 25 -11.16 8.99 13.89
N ASN A 26 -12.27 8.72 14.59
CA ASN A 26 -12.83 7.38 14.77
C ASN A 26 -13.65 6.91 13.56
N ASP A 27 -13.12 7.15 12.36
CA ASP A 27 -13.72 6.75 11.09
C ASP A 27 -12.67 6.14 10.15
N ALA A 28 -13.14 5.60 9.03
CA ALA A 28 -12.27 4.94 8.07
C ALA A 28 -11.22 5.88 7.48
N GLN A 29 -11.48 7.19 7.45
CA GLN A 29 -10.51 8.19 7.00
C GLN A 29 -9.34 8.28 7.98
N GLY A 30 -9.64 8.50 9.27
CA GLY A 30 -8.63 8.58 10.33
C GLY A 30 -7.80 7.30 10.44
N LEU A 31 -8.44 6.14 10.31
CA LEU A 31 -7.76 4.85 10.24
C LEU A 31 -6.79 4.77 9.05
N VAL A 32 -7.24 5.14 7.84
CA VAL A 32 -6.40 5.03 6.65
C VAL A 32 -5.18 5.96 6.70
N GLU A 33 -5.29 7.15 7.29
CA GLU A 33 -4.12 8.03 7.45
C GLU A 33 -3.01 7.36 8.27
N VAL A 34 -3.36 6.67 9.36
CA VAL A 34 -2.39 5.95 10.22
C VAL A 34 -1.70 4.82 9.46
N LEU A 35 -2.37 4.22 8.47
CA LEU A 35 -1.80 3.18 7.61
C LEU A 35 -0.80 3.70 6.56
N ARG A 36 -0.54 5.01 6.51
CA ARG A 36 0.43 5.64 5.59
C ARG A 36 0.20 5.19 4.13
N PRO A 37 -0.94 5.58 3.51
CA PRO A 37 -1.42 5.00 2.27
C PRO A 37 -0.43 5.17 1.11
N GLU A 38 0.27 6.29 1.03
CA GLU A 38 1.28 6.56 -0.02
C GLU A 38 2.50 5.65 0.11
N ALA A 39 3.02 5.51 1.34
CA ALA A 39 4.15 4.62 1.61
C ALA A 39 3.77 3.16 1.36
N GLN A 40 2.54 2.77 1.70
CA GLN A 40 2.00 1.46 1.38
C GLN A 40 1.95 1.23 -0.13
N PHE A 41 1.43 2.21 -0.89
CA PHE A 41 1.32 2.12 -2.34
C PHE A 41 2.69 2.01 -3.01
N LYS A 42 3.63 2.90 -2.65
CA LYS A 42 5.02 2.86 -3.14
C LYS A 42 5.68 1.50 -2.92
N SER A 43 5.54 0.94 -1.71
CA SER A 43 6.10 -0.36 -1.35
C SER A 43 5.50 -1.50 -2.19
N MET A 44 4.18 -1.50 -2.37
CA MET A 44 3.49 -2.51 -3.18
C MET A 44 3.86 -2.41 -4.66
N LEU A 45 3.88 -1.20 -5.19
CA LEU A 45 4.23 -0.94 -6.59
C LEU A 45 5.66 -1.41 -6.86
N LYS A 46 6.63 -1.01 -6.01
CA LYS A 46 8.01 -1.50 -6.08
C LYS A 46 8.08 -3.03 -6.04
N GLY A 47 7.32 -3.66 -5.15
CA GLY A 47 7.25 -5.12 -5.02
C GLY A 47 6.70 -5.84 -6.27
N VAL A 48 5.70 -5.26 -6.94
CA VAL A 48 5.13 -5.81 -8.19
C VAL A 48 6.12 -5.63 -9.34
N VAL A 49 6.63 -4.43 -9.52
CA VAL A 49 7.46 -4.05 -10.66
C VAL A 49 8.80 -4.81 -10.65
N ASN A 50 9.46 -4.92 -9.49
CA ASN A 50 10.73 -5.64 -9.35
C ASN A 50 10.65 -7.15 -9.63
N ARG A 51 9.44 -7.72 -9.65
CA ARG A 51 9.24 -9.15 -9.95
C ARG A 51 9.04 -9.44 -11.44
N THR A 52 9.01 -8.41 -12.28
CA THR A 52 8.76 -8.56 -13.71
C THR A 52 10.05 -8.85 -14.51
N GLN A 53 9.88 -9.46 -15.70
CA GLN A 53 10.96 -9.64 -16.67
C GLN A 53 11.46 -8.28 -17.20
N THR A 54 10.55 -7.35 -17.49
CA THR A 54 10.88 -6.01 -18.01
C THR A 54 11.85 -5.26 -17.09
N ALA A 55 11.63 -5.27 -15.76
CA ALA A 55 12.56 -4.66 -14.81
C ALA A 55 13.96 -5.31 -14.85
N LYS A 56 14.04 -6.64 -15.03
CA LYS A 56 15.33 -7.35 -15.18
C LYS A 56 16.04 -6.99 -16.48
N MET A 57 15.29 -6.81 -17.56
CA MET A 57 15.84 -6.43 -18.86
C MET A 57 16.32 -4.97 -18.86
N ALA A 58 15.58 -4.06 -18.25
CA ALA A 58 16.01 -2.67 -18.03
C ALA A 58 17.32 -2.63 -17.22
N ALA A 59 17.43 -3.44 -16.15
CA ALA A 59 18.66 -3.58 -15.39
C ALA A 59 19.84 -4.14 -16.22
N ALA A 60 19.59 -5.07 -17.13
CA ALA A 60 20.62 -5.60 -18.03
C ALA A 60 21.08 -4.58 -19.08
N LYS A 61 20.18 -3.69 -19.54
CA LYS A 61 20.45 -2.66 -20.55
C LYS A 61 21.18 -1.44 -19.96
N ASP A 62 20.68 -0.93 -18.85
CA ASP A 62 21.10 0.37 -18.28
C ASP A 62 21.99 0.23 -17.03
N GLY A 63 22.24 -0.99 -16.56
CA GLY A 63 23.12 -1.26 -15.42
C GLY A 63 22.69 -0.52 -14.15
N SER A 64 23.60 0.24 -13.55
CA SER A 64 23.35 0.99 -12.31
C SER A 64 22.32 2.11 -12.47
N ALA A 65 22.12 2.65 -13.68
CA ALA A 65 21.15 3.70 -13.94
C ALA A 65 19.69 3.19 -13.94
N ALA A 66 19.48 1.89 -14.20
CA ALA A 66 18.16 1.28 -14.23
C ALA A 66 17.42 1.41 -12.89
N GLY A 67 18.13 1.25 -11.78
CA GLY A 67 17.54 1.37 -10.44
C GLY A 67 17.02 2.78 -10.15
N GLN A 68 17.77 3.81 -10.54
CA GLN A 68 17.37 5.21 -10.37
C GLN A 68 16.16 5.56 -11.24
N LYS A 69 16.18 5.15 -12.51
CA LYS A 69 15.02 5.34 -13.42
C LYS A 69 13.77 4.66 -12.88
N LEU A 70 13.92 3.46 -12.34
CA LEU A 70 12.82 2.70 -11.76
C LEU A 70 12.25 3.35 -10.51
N ASP A 71 13.11 3.78 -9.59
CA ASP A 71 12.67 4.47 -8.38
C ASP A 71 11.99 5.81 -8.73
N GLN A 72 12.49 6.57 -9.71
CA GLN A 72 11.83 7.79 -10.19
C GLN A 72 10.47 7.50 -10.82
N ALA A 73 10.38 6.51 -11.71
CA ALA A 73 9.11 6.16 -12.35
C ALA A 73 8.06 5.69 -11.33
N ILE A 74 8.49 4.97 -10.28
CA ILE A 74 7.63 4.60 -9.15
C ILE A 74 7.13 5.84 -8.42
N ASP A 75 8.00 6.83 -8.16
CA ASP A 75 7.62 8.06 -7.47
C ASP A 75 6.63 8.89 -8.28
N ASP A 76 6.84 9.01 -9.59
CA ASP A 76 5.91 9.69 -10.51
C ASP A 76 4.55 8.98 -10.57
N ALA A 77 4.53 7.65 -10.50
CA ALA A 77 3.28 6.88 -10.43
C ALA A 77 2.58 7.04 -9.08
N VAL A 78 3.33 7.13 -7.98
CA VAL A 78 2.77 7.39 -6.64
C VAL A 78 2.15 8.78 -6.60
N GLU A 79 2.83 9.81 -7.09
CA GLU A 79 2.31 11.18 -7.14
C GLU A 79 0.95 11.24 -7.87
N ARG A 80 0.83 10.54 -9.00
CA ARG A 80 -0.41 10.54 -9.80
C ARG A 80 -1.56 9.74 -9.18
N HIS A 81 -1.26 8.62 -8.53
CA HIS A 81 -2.28 7.62 -8.19
C HIS A 81 -2.50 7.42 -6.68
N ALA A 82 -1.68 8.03 -5.82
CA ALA A 82 -1.80 7.96 -4.36
C ALA A 82 -3.19 8.32 -3.84
N ALA A 83 -3.82 9.34 -4.43
CA ALA A 83 -5.17 9.75 -4.03
C ALA A 83 -6.24 8.69 -4.36
N GLU A 84 -6.14 8.00 -5.49
CA GLU A 84 -7.03 6.87 -5.82
C GLU A 84 -6.78 5.68 -4.89
N TRP A 85 -5.51 5.35 -4.62
CA TRP A 85 -5.13 4.31 -3.67
C TRP A 85 -5.76 4.54 -2.29
N LYS A 86 -5.56 5.74 -1.74
CA LYS A 86 -6.13 6.16 -0.45
C LYS A 86 -7.65 6.06 -0.43
N ARG A 87 -8.32 6.56 -1.47
CA ARG A 87 -9.79 6.47 -1.61
C ARG A 87 -10.28 5.03 -1.59
N ASN A 88 -9.58 4.14 -2.30
CA ASN A 88 -9.90 2.72 -2.35
C ASN A 88 -9.72 2.02 -1.00
N LEU A 89 -8.70 2.40 -0.22
CA LEU A 89 -8.53 1.93 1.15
C LEU A 89 -9.69 2.41 2.04
N VAL A 90 -10.04 3.70 2.00
CA VAL A 90 -11.14 4.26 2.80
C VAL A 90 -12.44 3.51 2.50
N LEU A 91 -12.78 3.35 1.21
CA LEU A 91 -13.96 2.59 0.77
C LEU A 91 -13.93 1.10 1.17
N SER A 92 -12.76 0.54 1.44
CA SER A 92 -12.62 -0.83 1.94
C SER A 92 -12.86 -0.91 3.43
N TRP A 93 -12.27 0.01 4.20
CA TRP A 93 -12.42 0.08 5.66
C TRP A 93 -13.80 0.58 6.09
N GLN A 94 -14.50 1.37 5.27
CA GLN A 94 -15.91 1.76 5.46
C GLN A 94 -16.89 0.58 5.44
N THR A 95 -16.44 -0.63 5.09
CA THR A 95 -17.28 -1.84 5.20
C THR A 95 -17.41 -2.33 6.64
N LEU A 96 -16.59 -1.82 7.56
CA LEU A 96 -16.72 -2.01 8.99
C LEU A 96 -17.69 -0.98 9.58
N SER A 97 -18.37 -1.36 10.67
CA SER A 97 -19.14 -0.42 11.48
C SER A 97 -18.21 0.58 12.19
N PRO A 98 -18.73 1.75 12.62
CA PRO A 98 -17.93 2.72 13.38
C PRO A 98 -17.27 2.14 14.63
N ALA A 99 -17.98 1.30 15.38
CA ALA A 99 -17.45 0.63 16.57
C ALA A 99 -16.32 -0.37 16.25
N GLU A 100 -16.35 -0.99 15.07
CA GLU A 100 -15.27 -1.86 14.61
C GLU A 100 -14.05 -1.04 14.15
N VAL A 101 -14.26 0.10 13.50
CA VAL A 101 -13.17 1.02 13.13
C VAL A 101 -12.46 1.54 14.38
N GLU A 102 -13.21 1.91 15.41
CA GLU A 102 -12.65 2.31 16.72
C GLU A 102 -11.79 1.19 17.32
N GLN A 103 -12.25 -0.07 17.30
CA GLN A 103 -11.45 -1.22 17.73
C GLN A 103 -10.14 -1.38 16.93
N VAL A 104 -10.16 -1.12 15.62
CA VAL A 104 -8.94 -1.17 14.80
C VAL A 104 -7.98 -0.05 15.20
N CYS A 105 -8.49 1.16 15.43
CA CYS A 105 -7.70 2.29 15.89
C CYS A 105 -7.05 2.04 17.26
N THR A 106 -7.81 1.53 18.22
CA THR A 106 -7.28 1.10 19.53
C THR A 106 -6.24 0.00 19.38
N ALA A 107 -6.47 -0.98 18.49
CA ALA A 107 -5.51 -2.06 18.26
C ALA A 107 -4.18 -1.54 17.69
N LEU A 108 -4.21 -0.55 16.79
CA LEU A 108 -3.00 0.09 16.27
C LEU A 108 -2.23 0.83 17.37
N GLU A 109 -2.93 1.58 18.21
CA GLU A 109 -2.34 2.31 19.33
C GLU A 109 -1.69 1.37 20.36
N GLN A 110 -2.39 0.29 20.72
CA GLN A 110 -1.93 -0.72 21.69
C GLN A 110 -0.96 -1.74 21.09
N ARG A 111 -0.67 -1.65 19.78
CA ARG A 111 0.11 -2.63 19.02
C ARG A 111 -0.46 -4.05 19.12
N ASP A 112 -1.78 -4.17 19.27
CA ASP A 112 -2.51 -5.43 19.24
C ASP A 112 -2.62 -5.95 17.80
N GLN A 113 -1.61 -6.73 17.42
CA GLN A 113 -1.55 -7.36 16.11
C GLN A 113 -2.68 -8.36 15.87
N GLN A 114 -3.20 -9.01 16.91
CA GLN A 114 -4.23 -10.02 16.77
C GLN A 114 -5.55 -9.37 16.33
N THR A 115 -5.96 -8.32 17.04
CA THR A 115 -7.18 -7.58 16.70
C THR A 115 -7.05 -6.91 15.34
N PHE A 116 -5.93 -6.24 15.07
CA PHE A 116 -5.69 -5.64 13.76
C PHE A 116 -5.77 -6.66 12.63
N THR A 117 -5.09 -7.81 12.78
CA THR A 117 -5.06 -8.86 11.73
C THR A 117 -6.43 -9.43 11.46
N ARG A 118 -7.26 -9.64 12.49
CA ARG A 118 -8.64 -10.12 12.34
C ARG A 118 -9.46 -9.20 11.45
N PHE A 119 -9.40 -7.89 11.67
CA PHE A 119 -10.13 -6.93 10.85
C PHE A 119 -9.51 -6.76 9.46
N ALA A 120 -8.18 -6.73 9.36
CA ALA A 120 -7.47 -6.68 8.08
C ALA A 120 -7.84 -7.86 7.16
N GLN A 121 -7.98 -9.08 7.71
CA GLN A 121 -8.43 -10.25 6.96
C GLN A 121 -9.86 -10.10 6.44
N ARG A 122 -10.77 -9.52 7.23
CA ARG A 122 -12.17 -9.28 6.81
C ARG A 122 -12.26 -8.26 5.67
N VAL A 123 -11.49 -7.18 5.73
CA VAL A 123 -11.50 -6.14 4.68
C VAL A 123 -10.63 -6.50 3.47
N GLY A 124 -9.74 -7.49 3.61
CA GLY A 124 -8.71 -7.81 2.62
C GLY A 124 -9.23 -8.06 1.21
N SER A 125 -10.35 -8.76 1.07
CA SER A 125 -10.98 -9.00 -0.24
C SER A 125 -11.44 -7.70 -0.93
N LYS A 126 -11.95 -6.73 -0.15
CA LYS A 126 -12.37 -5.43 -0.64
C LYS A 126 -11.16 -4.58 -1.02
N VAL A 127 -10.15 -4.53 -0.16
CA VAL A 127 -8.87 -3.86 -0.44
C VAL A 127 -8.28 -4.37 -1.75
N GLN A 128 -8.21 -5.70 -1.92
CA GLN A 128 -7.70 -6.31 -3.14
C GLN A 128 -8.55 -5.93 -4.36
N SER A 129 -9.86 -6.16 -4.31
CA SER A 129 -10.75 -5.90 -5.46
C SER A 129 -10.70 -4.46 -5.95
N ARG A 130 -10.51 -3.49 -5.05
CA ARG A 130 -10.46 -2.06 -5.38
C ARG A 130 -9.08 -1.62 -5.85
N ASN A 131 -8.01 -2.12 -5.22
CA ASN A 131 -6.65 -1.64 -5.48
C ASN A 131 -5.87 -2.45 -6.52
N GLU A 132 -6.22 -3.71 -6.77
CA GLU A 132 -5.51 -4.54 -7.75
C GLU A 132 -5.56 -3.96 -9.17
N PRO A 133 -6.70 -3.42 -9.68
CA PRO A 133 -6.72 -2.76 -10.97
C PRO A 133 -5.80 -1.54 -11.04
N LEU A 134 -5.78 -0.71 -9.99
CA LEU A 134 -4.89 0.46 -9.90
C LEU A 134 -3.41 0.02 -9.91
N LEU A 135 -3.06 -0.92 -9.03
CA LEU A 135 -1.69 -1.44 -8.92
C LEU A 135 -1.18 -2.02 -10.23
N ARG A 136 -2.04 -2.74 -10.98
CA ARG A 136 -1.70 -3.28 -12.30
C ARG A 136 -1.45 -2.16 -13.32
N ARG A 137 -2.34 -1.17 -13.41
CA ARG A 137 -2.20 -0.05 -14.36
C ARG A 137 -0.94 0.77 -14.06
N SER A 138 -0.72 1.12 -12.79
CA SER A 138 0.48 1.85 -12.37
C SER A 138 1.76 1.05 -12.59
N ALA A 139 1.74 -0.28 -12.41
CA ALA A 139 2.91 -1.11 -12.69
C ALA A 139 3.26 -1.14 -14.19
N VAL A 140 2.28 -1.17 -15.08
CA VAL A 140 2.51 -1.07 -16.54
C VAL A 140 3.14 0.27 -16.88
N GLU A 141 2.56 1.36 -16.37
CA GLU A 141 3.08 2.72 -16.56
C GLU A 141 4.53 2.90 -16.10
N VAL A 142 4.87 2.35 -14.92
CA VAL A 142 6.25 2.37 -14.41
C VAL A 142 7.19 1.62 -15.35
N LEU A 143 6.77 0.44 -15.83
CA LEU A 143 7.60 -0.40 -16.69
C LEU A 143 7.81 0.20 -18.08
N ASP A 144 6.79 0.85 -18.64
CA ASP A 144 6.87 1.55 -19.91
C ASP A 144 7.81 2.76 -19.83
N ALA A 145 7.90 3.42 -18.68
CA ALA A 145 8.79 4.56 -18.45
C ALA A 145 10.28 4.19 -18.36
N VAL A 146 10.62 2.92 -18.07
CA VAL A 146 12.00 2.46 -17.88
C VAL A 146 12.54 1.56 -18.99
N TRP A 147 11.68 1.18 -19.94
CA TRP A 147 12.05 0.37 -21.10
C TRP A 147 12.76 1.20 -22.18
#